data_AF-A0A928PW62-F1
#
_entry.id   AF-A0A928PW62-F1
#
_cell.length_a   1.000
_cell.length_b   1.000
_cell.length_c   1.000
_cell.angle_alpha   90.00
_cell.angle_beta   90.00
_cell.angle_gamma   90.00
#
_symmetry.space_group_name_H-M   'P 1'
#
loop_
_entity.id
_entity.type
_entity.pdbx_description
1 polymer ?
#
loop_
_entity_poly.entity_id
_entity_poly.type
_entity_poly.pdbx_seq_one_letter_code
_entity_poly.pdbx_strand_id
1 'polypeptide(L)'
;MKLNYKRTIFVGFAFFLISAFWQAYDSIIALTLTNKFGMPQAYSGIIMALDNVLALFMLPLFGAISDRCATRMGKRTPFVLVGTLLAAVAFIGLSFVDNMQLTNIADVSEIDSTASLEVLYDYDYGDTVLKTTDGTAYRVTDFDKATFLSIRTDTKWDINGVDITSDSTYTGEVISPYADYVAPARQAYAWQATMNSPQTLIFFVGLLLVLLISMATFRSPAVALMPDVTPKPLRSKGNAIINLMGAAGGIIVLGLGIVFGTGSAKNGLMSYTVFFSSIAAIMIGSLVVFLLTVHENRFVQEMVEESKQLGIDESDTPENRAQRSLSRGEIVSLLLILASVALWFMGYNAVSSKYSVYATNILQKDYNTTLIIAQAAAIVSYLPVGMIAS
;
A
#
# COMPACT_ATOMS: atom_id res chain seq x y z
N MET A 1 -34.35 -7.40 14.15
CA MET A 1 -33.60 -6.35 13.42
C MET A 1 -32.88 -6.98 12.23
N LYS A 2 -32.89 -6.34 11.06
CA LYS A 2 -32.17 -6.80 9.85
C LYS A 2 -31.31 -5.66 9.31
N LEU A 3 -30.09 -5.97 8.88
CA LEU A 3 -29.19 -5.00 8.28
C LEU A 3 -29.72 -4.55 6.91
N ASN A 4 -29.67 -3.25 6.64
CA ASN A 4 -29.91 -2.72 5.31
C ASN A 4 -28.64 -2.92 4.44
N TYR A 5 -28.49 -4.12 3.88
CA TYR A 5 -27.34 -4.49 3.06
C TYR A 5 -27.08 -3.52 1.91
N LYS A 6 -28.12 -3.00 1.26
CA LYS A 6 -27.98 -2.04 0.16
C LYS A 6 -27.27 -0.77 0.65
N ARG A 7 -27.73 -0.20 1.77
CA ARG A 7 -27.10 0.98 2.38
C ARG A 7 -25.65 0.68 2.80
N THR A 8 -25.43 -0.45 3.46
CA THR A 8 -24.09 -0.83 3.91
C THR A 8 -23.11 -1.03 2.76
N ILE A 9 -23.52 -1.64 1.64
CA ILE A 9 -22.69 -1.80 0.45
C ILE A 9 -22.34 -0.44 -0.16
N PHE A 10 -23.30 0.49 -0.24
CA PHE A 10 -23.06 1.85 -0.74
C PHE A 10 -22.06 2.62 0.12
N VAL A 11 -22.21 2.56 1.44
CA VAL A 11 -21.23 3.14 2.38
C VAL A 11 -19.87 2.43 2.26
N GLY A 12 -19.88 1.12 2.00
CA GLY A 12 -18.69 0.31 1.78
C GLY A 12 -17.82 0.73 0.59
N PHE A 13 -18.33 1.51 -0.36
CA PHE A 13 -17.48 2.12 -1.39
C PHE A 13 -16.42 3.07 -0.82
N ALA A 14 -16.64 3.65 0.37
CA ALA A 14 -15.59 4.41 1.04
C ALA A 14 -14.42 3.50 1.48
N PHE A 15 -14.72 2.28 1.95
CA PHE A 15 -13.71 1.28 2.32
C PHE A 15 -13.04 0.66 1.08
N PHE A 16 -13.79 0.50 -0.01
CA PHE A 16 -13.23 0.15 -1.31
C PHE A 16 -12.16 1.17 -1.74
N LEU A 17 -12.47 2.48 -1.66
CA LEU A 17 -11.53 3.55 -2.00
C LEU A 17 -10.29 3.53 -1.10
N ILE A 18 -10.49 3.37 0.21
CA ILE A 18 -9.40 3.23 1.18
C ILE A 18 -8.47 2.08 0.78
N SER A 19 -9.03 0.90 0.50
CA SER A 19 -8.21 -0.27 0.20
C SER A 19 -7.55 -0.18 -1.16
N ALA A 20 -8.22 0.38 -2.17
CA ALA A 20 -7.62 0.58 -3.49
C ALA A 20 -6.40 1.53 -3.40
N PHE A 21 -6.53 2.61 -2.63
CA PHE A 21 -5.42 3.52 -2.34
C PHE A 21 -4.26 2.78 -1.67
N TRP A 22 -4.50 2.09 -0.55
CA TRP A 22 -3.43 1.45 0.22
C TRP A 22 -2.76 0.34 -0.57
N GLN A 23 -3.54 -0.44 -1.32
CA GLN A 23 -2.98 -1.47 -2.16
C GLN A 23 -2.03 -0.90 -3.21
N ALA A 24 -2.39 0.21 -3.86
CA ALA A 24 -1.52 0.88 -4.81
C ALA A 24 -0.26 1.44 -4.13
N TYR A 25 -0.43 2.10 -2.98
CA TYR A 25 0.64 2.71 -2.20
C TYR A 25 1.67 1.68 -1.73
N ASP A 26 1.24 0.65 -0.99
CA ASP A 26 2.12 -0.36 -0.40
C ASP A 26 2.83 -1.20 -1.46
N SER A 27 2.16 -1.44 -2.59
CA SER A 27 2.74 -2.24 -3.67
C SER A 27 3.85 -1.48 -4.39
N ILE A 28 3.65 -0.20 -4.69
CA ILE A 28 4.49 0.53 -5.67
C ILE A 28 5.50 1.48 -5.03
N ILE A 29 5.16 2.16 -3.92
CA ILE A 29 6.01 3.24 -3.41
C ILE A 29 7.35 2.70 -2.91
N ALA A 30 7.34 1.58 -2.18
CA ALA A 30 8.57 0.95 -1.73
C ALA A 30 9.44 0.48 -2.91
N LEU A 31 8.84 -0.14 -3.94
CA LEU A 31 9.54 -0.53 -5.17
C LEU A 31 10.14 0.66 -5.90
N THR A 32 9.40 1.77 -5.98
CA THR A 32 9.87 3.00 -6.64
C THR A 32 11.09 3.58 -5.90
N LEU A 33 11.01 3.68 -4.57
CA LEU A 33 12.12 4.18 -3.74
C LEU A 33 13.36 3.29 -3.87
N THR A 34 13.21 1.96 -3.84
CA THR A 34 14.37 1.06 -3.91
C THR A 34 14.90 0.87 -5.32
N ASN A 35 14.04 0.66 -6.32
CA ASN A 35 14.48 0.26 -7.66
C ASN A 35 14.84 1.47 -8.53
N LYS A 36 14.03 2.54 -8.51
CA LYS A 36 14.24 3.72 -9.39
C LYS A 36 15.08 4.78 -8.75
N PHE A 37 14.86 5.04 -7.46
CA PHE A 37 15.72 5.96 -6.71
C PHE A 37 16.97 5.27 -6.16
N GLY A 38 17.07 3.94 -6.17
CA GLY A 38 18.23 3.24 -5.59
C GLY A 38 18.35 3.35 -4.08
N MET A 39 17.30 3.85 -3.41
CA MET A 39 17.37 4.23 -2.01
C MET A 39 17.68 3.03 -1.11
N PRO A 40 18.68 3.13 -0.21
CA PRO A 40 18.97 2.06 0.74
C PRO A 40 17.74 1.65 1.55
N GLN A 41 17.66 0.36 1.89
CA GLN A 41 16.48 -0.24 2.52
C GLN A 41 16.08 0.45 3.84
N ALA A 42 17.06 0.92 4.62
CA ALA A 42 16.82 1.64 5.87
C ALA A 42 16.11 2.98 5.64
N TYR A 43 16.56 3.79 4.67
CA TYR A 43 15.96 5.10 4.38
C TYR A 43 14.58 4.98 3.75
N SER A 44 14.40 4.03 2.83
CA SER A 44 13.07 3.77 2.26
C SER A 44 12.11 3.23 3.33
N GLY A 45 12.61 2.47 4.32
CA GLY A 45 11.83 2.09 5.50
C GLY A 45 11.37 3.28 6.35
N ILE A 46 12.24 4.28 6.56
CA ILE A 46 11.88 5.52 7.25
C ILE A 46 10.77 6.27 6.50
N ILE A 47 10.88 6.41 5.17
CA ILE A 47 9.85 7.08 4.35
C ILE A 47 8.53 6.31 4.43
N MET A 48 8.57 4.98 4.29
CA MET A 48 7.37 4.15 4.38
C MET A 48 6.72 4.28 5.75
N ALA A 49 7.46 4.47 6.84
CA ALA A 49 6.91 4.64 8.19
C ALA A 49 6.31 6.04 8.47
N LEU A 50 6.51 7.03 7.58
CA LEU A 50 5.97 8.38 7.78
C LEU A 50 4.44 8.40 7.81
N ASP A 51 3.79 7.50 7.09
CA ASP A 51 2.34 7.37 7.07
C ASP A 51 1.75 7.10 8.46
N ASN A 52 2.41 6.25 9.24
CA ASN A 52 2.01 5.86 10.58
C ASN A 52 2.20 7.01 11.58
N VAL A 53 3.31 7.75 11.44
CA VAL A 53 3.57 8.97 12.22
C VAL A 53 2.53 10.04 11.89
N LEU A 54 2.24 10.27 10.61
CA LEU A 54 1.22 11.22 10.18
C LEU A 54 -0.17 10.80 10.66
N ALA A 55 -0.50 9.51 10.61
CA ALA A 55 -1.79 9.00 11.04
C ALA A 55 -2.10 9.31 12.52
N LEU A 56 -1.08 9.32 13.40
CA LEU A 56 -1.24 9.65 14.82
C LEU A 56 -1.86 11.04 15.03
N PHE A 57 -1.51 12.01 14.18
CA PHE A 57 -1.98 13.39 14.29
C PHE A 57 -3.14 13.68 13.33
N MET A 58 -3.06 13.19 12.11
CA MET A 58 -4.00 13.52 11.04
C MET A 58 -5.35 12.82 11.21
N LEU A 59 -5.39 11.57 11.71
CA LEU A 59 -6.68 10.88 11.88
C LEU A 59 -7.56 11.54 12.95
N PRO A 60 -7.05 11.90 14.15
CA PRO A 60 -7.83 12.69 15.12
C PRO A 60 -8.20 14.08 14.58
N LEU A 61 -7.27 14.75 13.89
CA LEU A 61 -7.48 16.08 13.33
C LEU A 61 -8.64 16.08 12.33
N PHE A 62 -8.58 15.23 11.29
CA PHE A 62 -9.63 15.17 10.28
C PHE A 62 -10.94 14.58 10.80
N GLY A 63 -10.88 13.73 11.82
CA GLY A 63 -12.08 13.30 12.56
C GLY A 63 -12.80 14.49 13.18
N ALA A 64 -12.09 15.27 14.00
CA ALA A 64 -12.64 16.44 14.69
C ALA A 64 -13.08 17.57 13.74
N ILE A 65 -12.34 17.79 12.65
CA ILE A 65 -12.73 18.77 11.62
C ILE A 65 -14.02 18.29 10.92
N SER A 66 -14.11 16.99 10.60
CA SER A 66 -15.30 16.43 9.96
C SER A 66 -16.53 16.47 10.86
N ASP A 67 -16.40 16.26 12.17
CA ASP A 67 -17.51 16.30 13.13
C ASP A 67 -18.24 17.66 13.14
N ARG A 68 -17.49 18.74 12.91
CA ARG A 68 -17.99 20.13 12.91
C ARG A 68 -18.52 20.58 11.55
N CYS A 69 -18.32 19.77 10.52
CA CYS A 69 -18.75 20.10 9.16
C CYS A 69 -20.25 19.84 9.00
N ALA A 70 -21.00 20.82 8.52
CA ALA A 70 -22.42 20.67 8.21
C ALA A 70 -22.66 21.13 6.76
N THR A 71 -22.75 20.17 5.85
CA THR A 71 -23.04 20.44 4.44
C THR A 71 -24.30 19.72 3.99
N ARG A 72 -24.82 20.09 2.80
CA ARG A 72 -25.94 19.40 2.17
C ARG A 72 -25.65 17.92 1.89
N MET A 73 -24.38 17.56 1.71
CA MET A 73 -23.94 16.19 1.45
C MET A 73 -23.74 15.37 2.73
N GLY A 74 -23.67 16.02 3.89
CA GLY A 74 -23.33 15.39 5.17
C GLY A 74 -22.11 16.00 5.84
N LYS A 75 -21.70 15.39 6.96
CA LYS A 75 -20.50 15.74 7.73
C LYS A 75 -19.24 15.06 7.18
N ARG A 76 -19.37 13.80 6.73
CA ARG A 76 -18.24 12.94 6.29
C ARG A 76 -17.98 13.04 4.80
N THR A 77 -19.04 13.03 4.00
CA THR A 77 -19.02 12.93 2.53
C THR A 77 -18.13 13.99 1.85
N PRO A 78 -18.10 15.28 2.27
CA PRO A 78 -17.21 16.28 1.65
C PRO A 78 -15.72 15.95 1.77
N PHE A 79 -15.30 15.33 2.87
CA PHE A 79 -13.91 14.93 3.08
C PHE A 79 -13.55 13.73 2.22
N VAL A 80 -14.50 12.80 2.04
CA VAL A 80 -14.35 11.69 1.09
C VAL A 80 -14.17 12.20 -0.33
N LEU A 81 -14.96 13.19 -0.74
CA LEU A 81 -14.83 13.84 -2.03
C LEU A 81 -13.45 14.50 -2.22
N VAL A 82 -13.09 15.44 -1.34
CA VAL A 82 -11.85 16.22 -1.49
C VAL A 82 -10.61 15.34 -1.37
N GLY A 83 -10.58 14.45 -0.37
CA GLY A 83 -9.45 13.55 -0.15
C GLY A 83 -9.29 12.51 -1.26
N THR A 84 -10.37 12.06 -1.91
CA THR A 84 -10.24 11.13 -3.04
C THR A 84 -9.76 11.85 -4.30
N LEU A 85 -10.27 13.07 -4.58
CA LEU A 85 -9.84 13.86 -5.74
C LEU A 85 -8.36 14.25 -5.65
N LEU A 86 -7.93 14.75 -4.50
CA LEU A 86 -6.53 15.10 -4.26
C LEU A 86 -5.62 13.87 -4.38
N ALA A 87 -6.07 12.69 -3.90
CA ALA A 87 -5.28 11.46 -4.01
C ALA A 87 -5.15 11.00 -5.47
N ALA A 88 -6.23 11.06 -6.25
CA ALA A 88 -6.20 10.72 -7.66
C ALA A 88 -5.23 11.62 -8.45
N VAL A 89 -5.26 12.93 -8.19
CA VAL A 89 -4.32 13.89 -8.79
C VAL A 89 -2.88 13.61 -8.34
N ALA A 90 -2.66 13.34 -7.05
CA ALA A 90 -1.33 13.06 -6.51
C ALA A 90 -0.73 11.75 -7.07
N PHE A 91 -1.53 10.69 -7.28
CA PHE A 91 -1.05 9.47 -7.95
C PHE A 91 -0.58 9.73 -9.39
N ILE A 92 -1.35 10.51 -10.16
CA ILE A 92 -0.93 10.92 -11.50
C ILE A 92 0.34 11.78 -11.41
N GLY A 93 0.40 12.72 -10.45
CA GLY A 93 1.58 13.52 -10.16
C GLY A 93 2.83 12.66 -9.92
N LEU A 94 2.72 11.64 -9.06
CA LEU A 94 3.81 10.71 -8.77
C LEU A 94 4.32 10.02 -10.03
N SER A 95 3.44 9.67 -10.98
CA SER A 95 3.87 9.06 -12.24
C SER A 95 4.79 9.96 -13.07
N PHE A 96 4.58 11.28 -13.05
CA PHE A 96 5.48 12.20 -13.77
C PHE A 96 6.87 12.23 -13.14
N VAL A 97 6.93 12.29 -11.81
CA VAL A 97 8.22 12.33 -11.08
C VAL A 97 8.96 11.00 -11.21
N ASP A 98 8.21 9.91 -11.17
CA ASP A 98 8.69 8.56 -11.45
C ASP A 98 9.35 8.47 -12.84
N ASN A 99 8.71 9.01 -13.89
CA ASN A 99 9.30 9.05 -15.23
C ASN A 99 10.50 9.99 -15.35
N MET A 100 10.50 11.12 -14.63
CA MET A 100 11.68 11.98 -14.55
C MET A 100 12.87 11.22 -13.98
N GLN A 101 12.64 10.43 -12.93
CA GLN A 101 13.70 9.60 -12.38
C GLN A 101 14.14 8.51 -13.34
N LEU A 102 13.22 7.84 -14.06
CA LEU A 102 13.56 6.87 -15.09
C LEU A 102 14.44 7.48 -16.20
N THR A 103 14.20 8.74 -16.56
CA THR A 103 15.03 9.46 -17.53
C THR A 103 16.45 9.67 -17.00
N ASN A 104 16.61 9.95 -15.70
CA ASN A 104 17.93 10.11 -15.08
C ASN A 104 18.74 8.81 -15.02
N ILE A 105 18.08 7.66 -15.13
CA ILE A 105 18.71 6.32 -15.13
C ILE A 105 18.46 5.57 -16.44
N ALA A 106 18.21 6.29 -17.54
CA ALA A 106 17.79 5.72 -18.82
C ALA A 106 18.75 4.63 -19.32
N ASP A 107 20.06 4.85 -19.14
CA ASP A 107 21.15 3.96 -19.57
C ASP A 107 21.08 2.55 -18.94
N VAL A 108 20.40 2.41 -17.80
CA VAL A 108 20.25 1.13 -17.08
C VAL A 108 18.78 0.73 -16.87
N SER A 109 17.85 1.46 -17.51
CA SER A 109 16.41 1.28 -17.32
C SER A 109 15.86 0.02 -17.98
N GLU A 110 16.52 -0.44 -19.04
CA GLU A 110 16.12 -1.62 -19.81
C GLU A 110 16.70 -2.89 -19.17
N ILE A 111 15.88 -3.58 -18.36
CA ILE A 111 16.35 -4.53 -17.33
C ILE A 111 17.17 -5.72 -17.86
N ASP A 112 16.77 -6.34 -18.96
CA ASP A 112 17.39 -7.53 -19.54
C ASP A 112 18.31 -7.19 -20.74
N SER A 113 18.58 -5.91 -20.97
CA SER A 113 19.35 -5.44 -22.13
C SER A 113 20.85 -5.56 -21.87
N THR A 114 21.58 -6.20 -22.78
CA THR A 114 23.05 -6.32 -22.69
C THR A 114 23.72 -4.94 -22.58
N ALA A 115 23.20 -3.92 -23.26
CA ALA A 115 23.72 -2.56 -23.17
C ALA A 115 23.61 -1.99 -21.75
N SER A 116 22.46 -2.16 -21.08
CA SER A 116 22.28 -1.74 -19.69
C SER A 116 23.24 -2.46 -18.75
N LEU A 117 23.46 -3.77 -18.95
CA LEU A 117 24.40 -4.53 -18.12
C LEU A 117 25.86 -4.11 -18.39
N GLU A 118 26.18 -3.70 -19.61
CA GLU A 118 27.51 -3.18 -19.94
C GLU A 118 27.80 -1.85 -19.23
N VAL A 119 26.81 -0.94 -19.22
CA VAL A 119 26.89 0.29 -18.44
C VAL A 119 27.13 0.00 -16.96
N LEU A 120 26.42 -0.97 -16.39
CA LEU A 120 26.61 -1.37 -14.99
C LEU A 120 28.00 -2.01 -14.75
N TYR A 121 28.51 -2.79 -15.69
CA TYR A 121 29.83 -3.40 -15.57
C TYR A 121 30.97 -2.38 -15.61
N ASP A 122 30.88 -1.43 -16.54
CA ASP A 122 31.91 -0.41 -16.76
C ASP A 122 31.79 0.79 -15.79
N TYR A 123 30.73 0.83 -14.96
CA TYR A 123 30.49 1.90 -14.00
C TYR A 123 31.48 1.87 -12.82
N ASP A 124 32.03 3.03 -12.48
CA ASP A 124 32.89 3.19 -11.31
C ASP A 124 32.04 3.38 -10.04
N TYR A 125 31.92 2.31 -9.27
CA TYR A 125 31.22 2.30 -7.98
C TYR A 125 32.01 2.98 -6.85
N GLY A 126 33.27 3.38 -7.08
CA GLY A 126 34.15 3.97 -6.07
C GLY A 126 34.28 3.08 -4.84
N ASP A 127 34.06 3.66 -3.65
CA ASP A 127 34.09 2.94 -2.37
C ASP A 127 32.77 2.22 -2.02
N THR A 128 31.79 2.22 -2.93
CA THR A 128 30.48 1.59 -2.68
C THR A 128 30.63 0.07 -2.62
N VAL A 129 30.40 -0.50 -1.44
CA VAL A 129 30.40 -1.96 -1.25
C VAL A 129 29.05 -2.54 -1.65
N LEU A 130 29.00 -3.22 -2.80
CA LEU A 130 27.82 -3.96 -3.22
C LEU A 130 27.66 -5.22 -2.38
N LYS A 131 26.42 -5.63 -2.15
CA LYS A 131 26.08 -6.81 -1.36
C LYS A 131 25.02 -7.65 -2.06
N THR A 132 25.23 -8.96 -2.06
CA THR A 132 24.25 -9.99 -2.45
C THR A 132 23.11 -10.04 -1.44
N THR A 133 22.07 -10.83 -1.73
CA THR A 133 20.87 -10.93 -0.87
C THR A 133 21.16 -11.55 0.50
N ASP A 134 22.20 -12.39 0.62
CA ASP A 134 22.70 -12.96 1.88
C ASP A 134 23.65 -11.99 2.63
N GLY A 135 23.99 -10.84 2.04
CA GLY A 135 24.85 -9.82 2.62
C GLY A 135 26.34 -9.94 2.29
N THR A 136 26.74 -10.91 1.47
CA THR A 136 28.12 -11.09 1.02
C THR A 136 28.55 -9.92 0.13
N ALA A 137 29.72 -9.34 0.42
CA ALA A 137 30.25 -8.22 -0.34
C ALA A 137 30.86 -8.68 -1.67
N TYR A 138 30.67 -7.92 -2.74
CA TYR A 138 31.27 -8.21 -4.05
C TYR A 138 31.56 -6.91 -4.83
N ARG A 139 32.36 -7.04 -5.90
CA ARG A 139 32.51 -6.03 -6.95
C ARG A 139 32.06 -6.62 -8.28
N VAL A 140 31.49 -5.78 -9.14
CA VAL A 140 31.07 -6.23 -10.47
C VAL A 140 32.26 -6.78 -11.29
N THR A 141 33.45 -6.23 -11.07
CA THR A 141 34.71 -6.68 -11.68
C THR A 141 35.22 -8.03 -11.20
N ASP A 142 34.60 -8.61 -10.16
CA ASP A 142 34.94 -9.97 -9.72
C ASP A 142 34.45 -11.02 -10.74
N PHE A 143 33.53 -10.63 -11.63
CA PHE A 143 33.04 -11.43 -12.75
C PHE A 143 33.81 -11.12 -14.03
N ASP A 144 33.97 -12.14 -14.88
CA ASP A 144 34.29 -11.88 -16.28
C ASP A 144 33.11 -11.14 -16.95
N LYS A 145 33.43 -10.19 -17.83
CA LYS A 145 32.42 -9.33 -18.46
C LYS A 145 31.36 -10.15 -19.20
N ALA A 146 31.73 -11.24 -19.87
CA ALA A 146 30.79 -12.05 -20.63
C ALA A 146 29.75 -12.74 -19.73
N THR A 147 30.16 -13.28 -18.59
CA THR A 147 29.28 -13.87 -17.58
C THR A 147 28.35 -12.82 -16.98
N PHE A 148 28.86 -11.63 -16.61
CA PHE A 148 27.98 -10.59 -16.08
C PHE A 148 26.92 -10.17 -17.11
N LEU A 149 27.32 -9.98 -18.37
CA LEU A 149 26.45 -9.59 -19.48
C LEU A 149 25.45 -10.68 -19.91
N SER A 150 25.61 -11.93 -19.47
CA SER A 150 24.66 -13.01 -19.74
C SER A 150 23.54 -13.11 -18.71
N ILE A 151 23.69 -12.49 -17.54
CA ILE A 151 22.68 -12.54 -16.47
C ILE A 151 21.39 -11.83 -16.90
N ARG A 152 20.26 -12.51 -16.74
CA ARG A 152 18.90 -12.02 -16.99
C ARG A 152 18.04 -12.24 -15.75
N THR A 153 16.89 -11.59 -15.71
CA THR A 153 15.93 -11.74 -14.60
C THR A 153 15.47 -13.18 -14.38
N ASP A 154 15.46 -14.01 -15.42
CA ASP A 154 15.08 -15.43 -15.36
C ASP A 154 16.27 -16.40 -15.23
N THR A 155 17.51 -15.88 -15.25
CA THR A 155 18.71 -16.70 -15.05
C THR A 155 18.72 -17.34 -13.66
N LYS A 156 19.09 -18.62 -13.62
CA LYS A 156 19.17 -19.43 -12.40
C LYS A 156 20.53 -20.08 -12.31
N TRP A 157 21.19 -19.92 -11.18
CA TRP A 157 22.45 -20.60 -10.88
C TRP A 157 22.28 -21.62 -9.75
N ASP A 158 23.12 -22.64 -9.75
CA ASP A 158 23.33 -23.45 -8.55
C ASP A 158 24.21 -22.71 -7.52
N ILE A 159 24.40 -23.32 -6.35
CA ILE A 159 25.25 -22.76 -5.28
C ILE A 159 26.73 -22.60 -5.66
N ASN A 160 27.18 -23.20 -6.76
CA ASN A 160 28.54 -23.12 -7.26
C ASN A 160 28.67 -22.09 -8.40
N GLY A 161 27.59 -21.38 -8.75
CA GLY A 161 27.57 -20.39 -9.82
C GLY A 161 27.41 -20.97 -11.23
N VAL A 162 26.98 -22.22 -11.36
CA VAL A 162 26.73 -22.86 -12.66
C VAL A 162 25.34 -22.50 -13.17
N ASP A 163 25.26 -22.07 -14.44
CA ASP A 163 23.98 -21.77 -15.09
C ASP A 163 23.15 -23.04 -15.30
N ILE A 164 22.00 -23.08 -14.63
CA ILE A 164 21.01 -24.17 -14.66
C ILE A 164 19.67 -23.68 -15.22
N THR A 165 19.63 -22.52 -15.89
CA THR A 165 18.39 -21.90 -16.39
C THR A 165 17.60 -22.84 -17.30
N SER A 166 18.28 -23.62 -18.13
CA SER A 166 17.67 -24.62 -19.01
C SER A 166 17.51 -26.02 -18.39
N ASP A 167 18.01 -26.26 -17.17
CA ASP A 167 17.93 -27.56 -16.51
C ASP A 167 16.68 -27.67 -15.64
N SER A 168 15.60 -28.18 -16.22
CA SER A 168 14.35 -28.43 -15.50
C SER A 168 14.41 -29.62 -14.53
N THR A 169 15.50 -30.40 -14.53
CA THR A 169 15.68 -31.58 -13.68
C THR A 169 16.48 -31.29 -12.41
N TYR A 170 17.11 -30.11 -12.32
CA TYR A 170 17.84 -29.68 -11.14
C TYR A 170 16.90 -29.55 -9.92
N THR A 171 17.22 -30.28 -8.84
CA THR A 171 16.44 -30.28 -7.60
C THR A 171 17.17 -29.66 -6.40
N GLY A 172 18.37 -29.12 -6.62
CA GLY A 172 19.16 -28.48 -5.57
C GLY A 172 18.69 -27.06 -5.25
N GLU A 173 19.46 -26.37 -4.42
CA GLU A 173 19.21 -24.96 -4.10
C GLU A 173 19.54 -24.08 -5.32
N VAL A 174 18.61 -23.17 -5.64
CA VAL A 174 18.69 -22.28 -6.79
C VAL A 174 18.91 -20.85 -6.32
N ILE A 175 19.90 -20.20 -6.90
CA ILE A 175 20.27 -18.81 -6.66
C ILE A 175 19.86 -17.97 -7.87
N SER A 176 19.41 -16.73 -7.62
CA SER A 176 19.15 -15.75 -8.69
C SER A 176 20.34 -14.81 -8.82
N PRO A 177 21.24 -15.00 -9.81
CA PRO A 177 22.36 -14.08 -10.03
C PRO A 177 21.90 -12.65 -10.35
N TYR A 178 20.70 -12.50 -10.91
CA TYR A 178 20.10 -11.18 -11.09
C TYR A 178 19.81 -10.50 -9.75
N ALA A 179 19.17 -11.20 -8.81
CA ALA A 179 18.85 -10.66 -7.49
C ALA A 179 20.10 -10.33 -6.68
N ASP A 180 21.13 -11.17 -6.78
CA ASP A 180 22.35 -11.05 -6.00
C ASP A 180 23.36 -10.05 -6.57
N TYR A 181 23.50 -9.98 -7.89
CA TYR A 181 24.58 -9.22 -8.52
C TYR A 181 24.09 -8.06 -9.39
N VAL A 182 23.06 -8.26 -10.21
CA VAL A 182 22.62 -7.19 -11.15
C VAL A 182 21.74 -6.16 -10.46
N ALA A 183 20.78 -6.60 -9.65
CA ALA A 183 19.84 -5.70 -8.98
C ALA A 183 20.55 -4.74 -7.98
N PRO A 184 21.48 -5.18 -7.11
CA PRO A 184 22.17 -4.27 -6.19
C PRO A 184 23.11 -3.31 -6.93
N ALA A 185 23.81 -3.77 -7.98
CA ALA A 185 24.64 -2.93 -8.84
C ALA A 185 23.80 -1.83 -9.51
N ARG A 186 22.60 -2.16 -10.00
CA ARG A 186 21.67 -1.19 -10.59
C ARG A 186 21.11 -0.20 -9.57
N GLN A 187 20.75 -0.68 -8.38
CA GLN A 187 20.26 0.18 -7.30
C GLN A 187 21.36 1.17 -6.85
N ALA A 188 22.61 0.72 -6.75
CA ALA A 188 23.73 1.60 -6.42
C ALA A 188 23.96 2.68 -7.50
N TYR A 189 23.90 2.31 -8.78
CA TYR A 189 23.93 3.28 -9.88
C TYR A 189 22.79 4.30 -9.77
N ALA A 190 21.55 3.82 -9.58
CA ALA A 190 20.37 4.67 -9.47
C ALA A 190 20.41 5.61 -8.25
N TRP A 191 21.02 5.16 -7.16
CA TRP A 191 21.23 5.99 -5.97
C TRP A 191 22.20 7.12 -6.24
N GLN A 192 23.31 6.85 -6.94
CA GLN A 192 24.23 7.91 -7.33
C GLN A 192 23.57 8.92 -8.27
N ALA A 193 22.79 8.45 -9.25
CA ALA A 193 22.00 9.33 -10.12
C ALA A 193 21.02 10.20 -9.31
N THR A 194 20.38 9.63 -8.28
CA THR A 194 19.50 10.36 -7.35
C THR A 194 20.26 11.40 -6.53
N MET A 195 21.46 11.07 -6.04
CA MET A 195 22.31 12.01 -5.30
C MET A 195 22.79 13.16 -6.18
N ASN A 196 23.03 12.91 -7.48
CA ASN A 196 23.39 13.94 -8.44
C ASN A 196 22.20 14.84 -8.80
N SER A 197 20.98 14.31 -8.78
CA SER A 197 19.73 15.03 -9.07
C SER A 197 18.70 14.91 -7.91
N PRO A 198 19.00 15.47 -6.73
CA PRO A 198 18.19 15.24 -5.52
C PRO A 198 16.79 15.88 -5.60
N GLN A 199 16.60 16.83 -6.53
CA GLN A 199 15.34 17.55 -6.70
C GLN A 199 14.19 16.60 -7.06
N THR A 200 14.44 15.59 -7.87
CA THR A 200 13.43 14.58 -8.26
C THR A 200 12.94 13.82 -7.04
N LEU A 201 13.85 13.40 -6.15
CA LEU A 201 13.50 12.72 -4.91
C LEU A 201 12.76 13.64 -3.95
N ILE A 202 13.20 14.89 -3.78
CA ILE A 202 12.53 15.87 -2.91
C ILE A 202 11.09 16.09 -3.37
N PHE A 203 10.88 16.27 -4.67
CA PHE A 203 9.55 16.46 -5.23
C PHE A 203 8.69 15.19 -5.12
N PHE A 204 9.28 14.01 -5.31
CA PHE A 204 8.61 12.72 -5.11
C PHE A 204 8.12 12.57 -3.67
N VAL A 205 8.98 12.82 -2.68
CA VAL A 205 8.63 12.76 -1.25
C VAL A 205 7.59 13.83 -0.88
N GLY A 206 7.68 15.03 -1.46
CA GLY A 206 6.67 16.08 -1.29
C GLY A 206 5.29 15.64 -1.80
N LEU A 207 5.21 15.01 -2.97
CA LEU A 207 3.96 14.45 -3.50
C LEU A 207 3.45 13.27 -2.68
N LEU A 208 4.35 12.41 -2.17
CA LEU A 208 3.97 11.35 -1.24
C LEU A 208 3.32 11.92 0.03
N LEU A 209 3.86 13.01 0.58
CA LEU A 209 3.27 13.68 1.73
C LEU A 209 1.86 14.20 1.42
N VAL A 210 1.67 14.84 0.26
CA VAL A 210 0.33 15.28 -0.20
C VAL A 210 -0.61 14.08 -0.31
N LEU A 211 -0.14 12.98 -0.91
CA LEU A 211 -0.91 11.75 -1.07
C LEU A 211 -1.34 11.17 0.29
N LEU A 212 -0.45 11.15 1.29
CA LEU A 212 -0.74 10.67 2.64
C LEU A 212 -1.70 11.58 3.42
N ILE A 213 -1.55 12.90 3.31
CA ILE A 213 -2.50 13.87 3.88
C ILE A 213 -3.88 13.70 3.23
N SER A 214 -3.91 13.49 1.92
CA SER A 214 -5.13 13.22 1.16
C SER A 214 -5.83 11.97 1.69
N MET A 215 -5.08 10.88 1.90
CA MET A 215 -5.58 9.65 2.49
C MET A 215 -6.15 9.86 3.88
N ALA A 216 -5.44 10.57 4.75
CA ALA A 216 -5.91 10.86 6.10
C ALA A 216 -7.18 11.71 6.11
N THR A 217 -7.31 12.62 5.14
CA THR A 217 -8.48 13.50 4.95
C THR A 217 -9.76 12.68 4.78
N PHE A 218 -9.75 11.62 3.98
CA PHE A 218 -10.96 10.81 3.78
C PHE A 218 -11.05 9.55 4.65
N ARG A 219 -9.92 8.96 5.08
CA ARG A 219 -9.92 7.72 5.88
C ARG A 219 -10.70 7.88 7.16
N SER A 220 -10.39 8.91 7.95
CA SER A 220 -11.00 9.11 9.27
C SER A 220 -12.51 9.33 9.17
N PRO A 221 -13.01 10.24 8.30
CA PRO A 221 -14.45 10.41 8.08
C PRO A 221 -15.16 9.18 7.51
N ALA A 222 -14.52 8.43 6.60
CA ALA A 222 -15.09 7.21 6.04
C ALA A 222 -15.28 6.11 7.08
N VAL A 223 -14.32 5.95 8.00
CA VAL A 223 -14.44 4.98 9.11
C VAL A 223 -15.54 5.39 10.09
N ALA A 224 -15.69 6.70 10.35
CA ALA A 224 -16.76 7.23 11.21
C ALA A 224 -18.16 7.16 10.59
N LEU A 225 -18.26 7.19 9.25
CA LEU A 225 -19.54 7.17 8.53
C LEU A 225 -20.37 5.91 8.82
N MET A 226 -19.72 4.76 9.03
CA MET A 226 -20.45 3.51 9.26
C MET A 226 -21.22 3.52 10.59
N PRO A 227 -20.60 3.86 11.74
CA PRO A 227 -21.32 4.06 13.00
C PRO A 227 -22.43 5.11 12.90
N ASP A 228 -22.23 6.17 12.11
CA ASP A 228 -23.20 7.25 11.92
C ASP A 228 -24.49 6.80 11.21
N VAL A 229 -24.44 5.74 10.41
CA VAL A 229 -25.58 5.28 9.58
C VAL A 229 -26.07 3.87 9.89
N THR A 230 -25.47 3.22 10.89
CA THR A 230 -25.78 1.83 11.28
C THR A 230 -26.13 1.71 12.77
N PRO A 231 -27.32 1.19 13.12
CA PRO A 231 -27.73 0.97 14.51
C PRO A 231 -26.75 0.07 15.27
N LYS A 232 -26.52 0.34 16.56
CA LYS A 232 -25.51 -0.33 17.41
C LYS A 232 -25.51 -1.88 17.32
N PRO A 233 -26.65 -2.59 17.42
CA PRO A 233 -26.68 -4.06 17.36
C PRO A 233 -26.31 -4.64 15.99
N LEU A 234 -26.33 -3.82 14.93
CA LEU A 234 -26.06 -4.24 13.56
C LEU A 234 -24.65 -3.85 13.10
N ARG A 235 -23.88 -3.11 13.92
CA ARG A 235 -22.55 -2.62 13.55
C ARG A 235 -21.56 -3.75 13.25
N SER A 236 -21.55 -4.84 14.02
CA SER A 236 -20.66 -5.98 13.75
C SER A 236 -20.91 -6.58 12.34
N LYS A 237 -22.18 -6.79 11.97
CA LYS A 237 -22.56 -7.25 10.61
C LYS A 237 -22.20 -6.23 9.54
N GLY A 238 -22.41 -4.94 9.81
CA GLY A 238 -21.99 -3.86 8.92
C GLY A 238 -20.48 -3.87 8.65
N ASN A 239 -19.68 -4.06 9.69
CA ASN A 239 -18.22 -4.13 9.62
C ASN A 239 -17.74 -5.27 8.72
N ALA A 240 -18.40 -6.44 8.78
CA ALA A 240 -18.07 -7.55 7.89
C ALA A 240 -18.29 -7.19 6.39
N ILE A 241 -19.38 -6.50 6.07
CA ILE A 241 -19.71 -6.10 4.69
C ILE A 241 -18.74 -5.03 4.17
N ILE A 242 -18.38 -4.02 4.97
CA ILE A 242 -17.42 -3.00 4.53
C ILE A 242 -16.01 -3.55 4.38
N ASN A 243 -15.60 -4.53 5.21
CA ASN A 243 -14.33 -5.22 5.05
C ASN A 243 -14.30 -6.04 3.76
N LEU A 244 -15.41 -6.68 3.39
CA LEU A 244 -15.57 -7.34 2.10
C LEU A 244 -15.43 -6.34 0.93
N MET A 245 -16.04 -5.15 1.04
CA MET A 245 -15.91 -4.09 0.04
C MET A 245 -14.48 -3.56 -0.06
N GLY A 246 -13.78 -3.43 1.07
CA GLY A 246 -12.35 -3.10 1.12
C GLY A 246 -11.52 -4.16 0.38
N ALA A 247 -11.69 -5.44 0.72
CA ALA A 247 -10.98 -6.53 0.07
C ALA A 247 -11.21 -6.57 -1.45
N ALA A 248 -12.44 -6.30 -1.91
CA ALA A 248 -12.74 -6.17 -3.33
C ALA A 248 -11.94 -5.03 -4.00
N GLY A 249 -11.82 -3.87 -3.34
CA GLY A 249 -11.00 -2.76 -3.82
C GLY A 249 -9.51 -3.12 -3.94
N GLY A 250 -8.96 -3.80 -2.92
CA GLY A 250 -7.59 -4.31 -2.95
C GLY A 250 -7.35 -5.32 -4.08
N ILE A 251 -8.24 -6.31 -4.23
CA ILE A 251 -8.12 -7.34 -5.28
C ILE A 251 -8.15 -6.73 -6.69
N ILE A 252 -8.98 -5.72 -6.93
CA ILE A 252 -9.02 -5.06 -8.24
C ILE A 252 -7.68 -4.39 -8.57
N VAL A 253 -7.06 -3.71 -7.60
CA VAL A 253 -5.75 -3.08 -7.81
C VAL A 253 -4.66 -4.13 -8.02
N LEU A 254 -4.68 -5.23 -7.27
CA LEU A 254 -3.76 -6.35 -7.49
C LEU A 254 -3.96 -7.01 -8.85
N GLY A 255 -5.21 -7.19 -9.29
CA GLY A 255 -5.55 -7.72 -10.60
C GLY A 255 -5.05 -6.83 -11.73
N LEU A 256 -5.17 -5.51 -11.59
CA LEU A 256 -4.50 -4.57 -12.49
C LEU A 256 -2.98 -4.75 -12.45
N GLY A 257 -2.39 -4.93 -11.27
CA GLY A 257 -0.97 -5.19 -11.11
C GLY A 257 -0.51 -6.42 -11.90
N ILE A 258 -1.30 -7.50 -11.91
CA ILE A 258 -1.04 -8.69 -12.74
C ILE A 258 -1.13 -8.36 -14.23
N VAL A 259 -2.19 -7.66 -14.66
CA VAL A 259 -2.39 -7.30 -16.08
C VAL A 259 -1.25 -6.43 -16.61
N PHE A 260 -0.77 -5.49 -15.79
CA PHE A 260 0.36 -4.62 -16.14
C PHE A 260 1.73 -5.24 -15.81
N GLY A 261 1.77 -6.39 -15.14
CA GLY A 261 2.99 -7.09 -14.75
C GLY A 261 3.85 -6.34 -13.73
N THR A 262 3.25 -5.55 -12.83
CA THR A 262 3.98 -4.68 -11.87
C THR A 262 4.82 -5.45 -10.85
N GLY A 263 4.51 -6.73 -10.61
CA GLY A 263 5.25 -7.59 -9.69
C GLY A 263 6.38 -8.41 -10.31
N SER A 264 6.58 -8.31 -11.62
CA SER A 264 7.70 -8.97 -12.30
C SER A 264 8.99 -8.16 -12.12
N ALA A 265 10.10 -8.83 -11.80
CA ALA A 265 11.41 -8.19 -11.70
C ALA A 265 11.85 -7.55 -13.02
N LYS A 266 11.44 -8.12 -14.17
CA LYS A 266 11.66 -7.58 -15.52
C LYS A 266 11.00 -6.22 -15.73
N ASN A 267 9.92 -5.95 -15.01
CA ASN A 267 9.19 -4.69 -15.04
C ASN A 267 9.55 -3.77 -13.86
N GLY A 268 10.62 -4.07 -13.12
CA GLY A 268 11.02 -3.31 -11.92
C GLY A 268 11.29 -1.82 -12.17
N LEU A 269 11.54 -1.42 -13.42
CA LEU A 269 11.74 -0.04 -13.86
C LEU A 269 10.68 0.43 -14.89
N MET A 270 9.53 -0.25 -14.97
CA MET A 270 8.44 0.17 -15.86
C MET A 270 7.87 1.55 -15.46
N SER A 271 7.37 2.31 -16.42
CA SER A 271 6.60 3.52 -16.11
C SER A 271 5.29 3.15 -15.40
N TYR A 272 5.02 3.76 -14.24
CA TYR A 272 3.75 3.53 -13.53
C TYR A 272 2.61 4.44 -14.00
N THR A 273 2.79 5.22 -15.08
CA THR A 273 1.79 6.19 -15.58
C THR A 273 0.44 5.56 -15.87
N VAL A 274 0.42 4.48 -16.66
CA VAL A 274 -0.84 3.82 -17.04
C VAL A 274 -1.47 3.14 -15.82
N PHE A 275 -0.64 2.56 -14.95
CA PHE A 275 -1.09 1.91 -13.72
C PHE A 275 -1.76 2.90 -12.75
N PHE A 276 -1.08 4.00 -12.40
CA PHE A 276 -1.61 5.04 -11.53
C PHE A 276 -2.80 5.78 -12.15
N SER A 277 -2.81 5.99 -13.47
CA SER A 277 -3.98 6.55 -14.16
C SER A 277 -5.19 5.63 -14.07
N SER A 278 -4.98 4.31 -14.18
CA SER A 278 -6.05 3.31 -14.03
C SER A 278 -6.60 3.28 -12.60
N ILE A 279 -5.72 3.34 -11.60
CA ILE A 279 -6.12 3.43 -10.18
C ILE A 279 -6.89 4.72 -9.93
N ALA A 280 -6.39 5.87 -10.41
CA ALA A 280 -7.07 7.15 -10.30
C ALA A 280 -8.47 7.07 -10.94
N ALA A 281 -8.60 6.52 -12.15
CA ALA A 281 -9.89 6.34 -12.81
C ALA A 281 -10.85 5.46 -12.01
N ILE A 282 -10.39 4.35 -11.43
CA ILE A 282 -11.18 3.49 -10.55
C ILE A 282 -11.61 4.23 -9.29
N MET A 283 -10.70 4.99 -8.67
CA MET A 283 -11.01 5.79 -7.49
C MET A 283 -12.06 6.87 -7.80
N ILE A 284 -11.93 7.58 -8.93
CA ILE A 284 -12.94 8.55 -9.35
C ILE A 284 -14.27 7.88 -9.68
N GLY A 285 -14.26 6.75 -10.38
CA GLY A 285 -15.47 5.98 -10.68
C GLY A 285 -16.20 5.52 -9.41
N SER A 286 -15.47 4.93 -8.47
CA SER A 286 -16.00 4.50 -7.17
C SER A 286 -16.46 5.67 -6.32
N LEU A 287 -15.78 6.83 -6.40
CA LEU A 287 -16.24 8.06 -5.76
C LEU A 287 -17.55 8.54 -6.36
N VAL A 288 -17.69 8.55 -7.68
CA VAL A 288 -18.96 8.91 -8.35
C VAL A 288 -20.09 7.99 -7.89
N VAL A 289 -19.85 6.67 -7.84
CA VAL A 289 -20.84 5.72 -7.29
C VAL A 289 -21.18 6.05 -5.84
N PHE A 290 -20.18 6.32 -5.00
CA PHE A 290 -20.37 6.69 -3.60
C PHE A 290 -21.23 7.96 -3.48
N LEU A 291 -20.91 9.03 -4.22
CA LEU A 291 -21.63 10.31 -4.16
C LEU A 291 -23.07 10.21 -4.66
N LEU A 292 -23.33 9.37 -5.67
CA LEU A 292 -24.68 9.18 -6.22
C LEU A 292 -25.55 8.29 -5.32
N THR A 293 -24.95 7.40 -4.53
CA THR A 293 -25.68 6.39 -3.76
C THR A 293 -25.78 6.73 -2.26
N VAL A 294 -24.77 7.39 -1.71
CA VAL A 294 -24.68 7.73 -0.28
C VAL A 294 -25.29 9.09 -0.01
N HIS A 295 -26.47 9.06 0.59
CA HIS A 295 -27.19 10.24 1.04
C HIS A 295 -27.04 10.36 2.56
N GLU A 296 -25.86 10.76 3.02
CA GLU A 296 -25.46 10.68 4.44
C GLU A 296 -26.51 11.28 5.39
N ASN A 297 -26.91 12.53 5.18
CA ASN A 297 -27.90 13.21 6.03
C ASN A 297 -29.21 12.40 6.19
N ARG A 298 -29.70 11.82 5.08
CA ARG A 298 -30.91 11.00 5.08
C ARG A 298 -30.67 9.66 5.80
N PHE A 299 -29.53 9.02 5.57
CA PHE A 299 -29.20 7.74 6.21
C PHE A 299 -29.03 7.86 7.73
N VAL A 300 -28.43 8.96 8.19
CA VAL A 300 -28.32 9.28 9.62
C VAL A 300 -29.71 9.49 10.23
N GLN A 301 -30.60 10.25 9.57
CA GLN A 301 -31.98 10.43 10.03
C GLN A 301 -32.74 9.10 10.13
N GLU A 302 -32.68 8.27 9.08
CA GLU A 302 -33.32 6.94 9.05
C GLU A 302 -32.75 6.02 10.15
N MET A 303 -31.45 6.08 10.44
CA MET A 303 -30.82 5.33 11.53
C MET A 303 -31.37 5.78 12.90
N VAL A 304 -31.42 7.09 13.14
CA VAL A 304 -31.93 7.66 14.40
C VAL A 304 -33.40 7.31 14.61
N GLU A 305 -34.21 7.35 13.56
CA GLU A 305 -35.62 6.95 13.61
C GLU A 305 -35.78 5.46 13.92
N GLU A 306 -35.03 4.59 13.24
CA GLU A 306 -35.04 3.15 13.48
C GLU A 306 -34.62 2.81 14.92
N SER A 307 -33.55 3.43 15.43
CA SER A 307 -33.09 3.25 16.80
C SER A 307 -34.14 3.70 17.83
N LYS A 308 -34.84 4.82 17.58
CA LYS A 308 -35.96 5.27 18.43
C LYS A 308 -37.14 4.30 18.42
N GLN A 309 -37.54 3.81 17.24
CA GLN A 309 -38.65 2.86 17.11
C GLN A 309 -38.39 1.54 17.84
N LEU A 310 -37.13 1.11 17.85
CA LEU A 310 -36.71 -0.14 18.47
C LEU A 310 -36.32 0.01 19.96
N GLY A 311 -36.43 1.22 20.52
CA GLY A 311 -36.03 1.51 21.90
C GLY A 311 -34.53 1.30 22.14
N ILE A 312 -33.70 1.43 21.10
CA ILE A 312 -32.25 1.29 21.20
C ILE A 312 -31.69 2.59 21.76
N ASP A 313 -31.12 2.51 22.95
CA ASP A 313 -30.42 3.65 23.53
C ASP A 313 -29.09 3.87 22.81
N GLU A 314 -29.09 4.85 21.89
CA GLU A 314 -27.87 5.35 21.23
C GLU A 314 -27.10 6.34 22.13
N SER A 315 -27.60 6.70 23.32
CA SER A 315 -26.89 7.58 24.26
C SER A 315 -25.81 6.87 25.07
N ASP A 316 -25.82 5.53 25.14
CA ASP A 316 -24.72 4.75 25.72
C ASP A 316 -23.59 4.53 24.68
N THR A 317 -23.03 5.65 24.18
CA THR A 317 -21.87 5.70 23.28
C THR A 317 -20.55 5.54 24.04
N PRO A 318 -19.48 5.06 23.40
CA PRO A 318 -18.13 5.07 23.98
C PRO A 318 -17.71 6.46 24.49
N GLU A 319 -18.19 7.53 23.84
CA GLU A 319 -17.96 8.93 24.22
C GLU A 319 -18.58 9.27 25.59
N ASN A 320 -19.81 8.86 25.87
CA ASN A 320 -20.41 9.02 27.20
C ASN A 320 -19.76 8.11 28.25
N ARG A 321 -19.22 6.96 27.84
CA ARG A 321 -18.47 6.05 28.72
C ARG A 321 -17.07 6.59 29.07
N ALA A 322 -16.47 7.42 28.22
CA ALA A 322 -15.18 8.10 28.47
C ALA A 322 -15.25 9.15 29.59
N GLN A 323 -16.44 9.60 29.96
CA GLN A 323 -16.67 10.52 31.08
C GLN A 323 -16.62 9.80 32.45
N ARG A 324 -16.66 8.47 32.46
CA ARG A 324 -16.42 7.66 33.65
C ARG A 324 -14.90 7.50 33.86
N SER A 325 -14.39 7.92 35.01
CA SER A 325 -12.99 7.69 35.37
C SER A 325 -12.71 6.18 35.41
N LEU A 326 -11.75 5.73 34.61
CA LEU A 326 -11.31 4.34 34.57
C LEU A 326 -10.69 3.96 35.92
N SER A 327 -11.03 2.77 36.42
CA SER A 327 -10.33 2.18 37.56
C SER A 327 -8.87 1.86 37.22
N ARG A 328 -8.03 1.67 38.25
CA ARG A 328 -6.62 1.30 38.04
C ARG A 328 -6.47 0.00 37.23
N GLY A 329 -7.37 -0.96 37.43
CA GLY A 329 -7.40 -2.21 36.66
C GLY A 329 -7.77 -1.99 35.19
N GLU A 330 -8.76 -1.14 34.90
CA GLU A 330 -9.16 -0.79 33.54
C GLU A 330 -8.07 0.00 32.81
N ILE A 331 -7.32 0.88 33.50
CA ILE A 331 -6.18 1.59 32.90
C ILE A 331 -5.07 0.60 32.51
N VAL A 332 -4.74 -0.36 33.38
CA VAL A 332 -3.74 -1.39 33.06
C VAL A 332 -4.20 -2.24 31.88
N SER A 333 -5.47 -2.65 31.85
CA SER A 333 -6.05 -3.39 30.73
C SER A 333 -6.01 -2.58 29.43
N LEU A 334 -6.40 -1.30 29.47
CA LEU A 334 -6.32 -0.39 28.33
C LEU A 334 -4.89 -0.25 27.81
N LEU A 335 -3.91 -0.05 28.70
CA LEU A 335 -2.50 0.05 28.31
C LEU A 335 -1.99 -1.25 27.68
N LEU A 336 -2.36 -2.40 28.22
CA LEU A 336 -2.00 -3.71 27.64
C LEU A 336 -2.64 -3.92 26.26
N ILE A 337 -3.90 -3.53 26.07
CA ILE A 337 -4.59 -3.61 24.78
C ILE A 337 -3.92 -2.67 23.77
N LEU A 338 -3.66 -1.41 24.15
CA LEU A 338 -2.97 -0.45 23.30
C LEU A 338 -1.56 -0.91 22.94
N ALA A 339 -0.81 -1.48 23.88
CA ALA A 339 0.51 -2.04 23.63
C ALA A 339 0.44 -3.24 22.67
N SER A 340 -0.53 -4.15 22.86
CA SER A 340 -0.74 -5.30 21.97
C SER A 340 -1.07 -4.85 20.55
N VAL A 341 -1.99 -3.89 20.40
CA VAL A 341 -2.36 -3.32 19.10
C VAL A 341 -1.15 -2.63 18.46
N ALA A 342 -0.39 -1.84 19.22
CA ALA A 342 0.81 -1.16 18.72
C ALA A 342 1.89 -2.15 18.23
N LEU A 343 2.18 -3.21 19.00
CA LEU A 343 3.13 -4.25 18.62
C LEU A 343 2.68 -5.02 17.38
N TRP A 344 1.38 -5.34 17.29
CA TRP A 344 0.82 -5.99 16.11
C TRP A 344 0.94 -5.12 14.86
N PHE A 345 0.55 -3.84 14.93
CA PHE A 345 0.67 -2.91 13.80
C PHE A 345 2.13 -2.67 13.41
N MET A 346 3.05 -2.60 14.37
CA MET A 346 4.48 -2.48 14.09
C MET A 346 4.99 -3.66 13.25
N GLY A 347 4.64 -4.89 13.65
CA GLY A 347 5.00 -6.08 12.88
C GLY A 347 4.32 -6.14 11.51
N TYR A 348 3.02 -5.84 11.47
CA TYR A 348 2.24 -5.83 10.23
C TYR A 348 2.80 -4.84 9.20
N ASN A 349 3.00 -3.58 9.60
CA ASN A 349 3.50 -2.53 8.71
C ASN A 349 4.93 -2.80 8.23
N ALA A 350 5.78 -3.38 9.08
CA ALA A 350 7.14 -3.77 8.69
C ALA A 350 7.13 -4.80 7.56
N VAL A 351 6.19 -5.75 7.60
CA VAL A 351 6.01 -6.77 6.57
C VAL A 351 5.33 -6.17 5.34
N SER A 352 4.17 -5.54 5.48
CA SER A 352 3.36 -5.07 4.34
C SER A 352 4.10 -4.05 3.49
N SER A 353 4.75 -3.07 4.11
CA SER A 353 5.42 -1.96 3.42
C SER A 353 6.62 -2.40 2.59
N LYS A 354 7.19 -3.57 2.89
CA LYS A 354 8.38 -4.11 2.22
C LYS A 354 8.13 -5.41 1.48
N TYR A 355 6.90 -5.92 1.53
CA TYR A 355 6.55 -7.19 0.94
C TYR A 355 6.78 -7.21 -0.57
N SER A 356 6.36 -6.15 -1.29
CA SER A 356 6.54 -6.03 -2.74
C SER A 356 8.02 -6.05 -3.13
N VAL A 357 8.86 -5.27 -2.42
CA VAL A 357 10.32 -5.26 -2.60
C VAL A 357 10.91 -6.65 -2.35
N TYR A 358 10.54 -7.30 -1.25
CA TYR A 358 11.06 -8.63 -0.90
C TYR A 358 10.66 -9.69 -1.93
N ALA A 359 9.37 -9.74 -2.29
CA ALA A 359 8.85 -10.71 -3.25
C ALA A 359 9.48 -10.53 -4.64
N THR A 360 9.56 -9.29 -5.15
CA THR A 360 10.08 -9.03 -6.50
C THR A 360 11.60 -9.10 -6.56
N ASN A 361 12.33 -8.47 -5.62
CA ASN A 361 13.77 -8.34 -5.74
C ASN A 361 14.54 -9.53 -5.17
N ILE A 362 14.03 -10.18 -4.11
CA ILE A 362 14.73 -11.28 -3.44
C ILE A 362 14.15 -12.62 -3.89
N LEU A 363 12.83 -12.82 -3.75
CA LEU A 363 12.21 -14.08 -4.15
C LEU A 363 12.03 -14.25 -5.65
N GLN A 364 12.16 -13.16 -6.44
CA GLN A 364 11.87 -13.14 -7.88
C GLN A 364 10.47 -13.70 -8.19
N LYS A 365 9.48 -13.35 -7.36
CA LYS A 365 8.08 -13.78 -7.45
C LYS A 365 7.16 -12.57 -7.60
N ASP A 366 6.05 -12.79 -8.32
CA ASP A 366 4.99 -11.78 -8.44
C ASP A 366 4.27 -11.61 -7.09
N TYR A 367 4.41 -10.42 -6.50
CA TYR A 367 3.74 -10.08 -5.24
C TYR A 367 2.22 -9.97 -5.41
N ASN A 368 1.70 -9.75 -6.62
CA ASN A 368 0.28 -9.57 -6.81
C ASN A 368 -0.48 -10.87 -6.56
N THR A 369 0.00 -11.97 -7.15
CA THR A 369 -0.60 -13.30 -6.98
C THR A 369 -0.61 -13.74 -5.52
N THR A 370 0.48 -13.53 -4.79
CA THR A 370 0.56 -13.92 -3.37
C THR A 370 -0.37 -13.11 -2.49
N LEU A 371 -0.48 -11.79 -2.72
CA LEU A 371 -1.42 -10.94 -1.99
C LEU A 371 -2.88 -11.24 -2.34
N ILE A 372 -3.20 -11.62 -3.57
CA ILE A 372 -4.57 -12.05 -3.94
C ILE A 372 -4.97 -13.30 -3.16
N ILE A 373 -4.07 -14.28 -3.02
CA ILE A 373 -4.33 -15.49 -2.23
C ILE A 373 -4.62 -15.12 -0.77
N ALA A 374 -3.82 -14.21 -0.19
CA ALA A 374 -4.05 -13.72 1.18
C ALA A 374 -5.39 -13.00 1.32
N GLN A 375 -5.77 -12.14 0.37
CA GLN A 375 -7.05 -11.43 0.36
C GLN A 375 -8.23 -12.39 0.18
N ALA A 376 -8.11 -13.41 -0.67
CA ALA A 376 -9.13 -14.43 -0.84
C ALA A 376 -9.37 -15.21 0.46
N ALA A 377 -8.30 -15.60 1.17
CA ALA A 377 -8.42 -16.22 2.49
C ALA A 377 -9.09 -15.29 3.51
N ALA A 378 -8.77 -13.99 3.49
CA ALA A 378 -9.41 -12.99 4.34
C ALA A 378 -10.92 -12.87 4.06
N ILE A 379 -11.33 -12.81 2.78
CA ILE A 379 -12.74 -12.77 2.36
C ILE A 379 -13.52 -13.98 2.88
N VAL A 380 -12.96 -15.18 2.71
CA VAL A 380 -13.57 -16.43 3.21
C VAL A 380 -13.75 -16.39 4.74
N SER A 381 -12.85 -15.70 5.44
CA SER A 381 -12.88 -15.59 6.92
C SER A 381 -13.85 -14.52 7.43
N TYR A 382 -14.07 -13.42 6.72
CA TYR A 382 -14.89 -12.30 7.22
C TYR A 382 -16.36 -12.65 7.41
N LEU A 383 -16.94 -13.46 6.52
CA LEU A 383 -18.36 -13.82 6.59
C LEU A 383 -18.68 -14.67 7.83
N PRO A 384 -17.97 -15.78 8.12
CA PRO A 384 -18.17 -16.55 9.35
C PRO A 384 -17.93 -15.73 10.62
N VAL A 385 -16.87 -14.91 10.65
CA VAL A 385 -16.54 -14.09 11.82
C VAL A 385 -17.66 -13.09 12.12
N GLY A 386 -18.21 -12.43 11.09
CA GLY A 386 -19.34 -11.51 11.28
C GLY A 386 -20.61 -12.19 11.79
N MET A 387 -20.83 -13.47 11.45
CA MET A 387 -21.95 -14.26 11.95
C MET A 387 -21.75 -14.70 13.40
N ILE A 388 -20.53 -15.07 13.80
CA ILE A 388 -20.21 -15.53 15.16
C ILE A 388 -20.13 -14.36 16.15
N ALA A 389 -19.66 -13.19 15.70
CA ALA A 389 -19.51 -11.99 16.52
C ALA A 389 -20.80 -11.16 16.70
N SER A 390 -21.92 -11.62 16.15
CA SER A 390 -23.25 -11.00 16.26
C SER A 390 -24.15 -11.79 17.19
#